data_AF-A0A3C1PMV3-F1
#
_entry.id   AF-A0A3C1PMV3-F1
#
_cell.length_a   1.000
_cell.length_b   1.000
_cell.length_c   1.000
_cell.angle_alpha   90.00
_cell.angle_beta   90.00
_cell.angle_gamma   90.00
#
_symmetry.space_group_name_H-M   'P 1'
#
loop_
_entity.id
_entity.type
_entity.pdbx_description
1 polymer ?
#
loop_
_entity_poly.entity_id
_entity_poly.type
_entity_poly.pdbx_seq_one_letter_code
_entity_poly.pdbx_strand_id
1 'polypeptide(L)'
;MAHHEHHNENLSPEDKLYNKFITGGDGFFNIELFKSARDSYNEALKVRPTDDYATKRVAECTQNIARDTRKIMIVVPILAVIITTLLMVLR
;
A
#
# COMPACT_ATOMS: atom_id res chain seq x y z
N MET A 1 46.79 10.97 -11.14
CA MET A 1 46.46 9.82 -10.26
C MET A 1 45.78 10.41 -9.03
N ALA A 2 44.49 10.24 -8.75
CA ALA A 2 43.61 9.11 -9.04
C ALA A 2 42.27 9.58 -9.63
N HIS A 3 41.74 8.74 -10.52
CA HIS A 3 40.40 8.81 -11.04
C HIS A 3 39.41 8.64 -9.87
N HIS A 4 38.73 9.71 -9.44
CA HIS A 4 37.47 9.56 -8.72
C HIS A 4 36.38 9.35 -9.77
N GLU A 5 36.38 8.17 -10.35
CA GLU A 5 35.18 7.58 -10.93
C GLU A 5 34.19 7.45 -9.77
N HIS A 6 33.28 8.42 -9.66
CA HIS A 6 32.01 8.15 -8.99
C HIS A 6 31.40 6.98 -9.74
N HIS A 7 31.50 5.81 -9.11
CA HIS A 7 30.89 4.57 -9.53
C HIS A 7 29.38 4.81 -9.63
N ASN A 8 28.96 5.34 -10.78
CA ASN A 8 27.61 5.25 -11.26
C ASN A 8 27.40 3.77 -11.54
N GLU A 9 26.95 3.03 -10.53
CA GLU A 9 26.21 1.80 -10.75
C GLU A 9 25.05 2.19 -11.66
N ASN A 10 25.24 1.97 -12.97
CA ASN A 10 24.22 2.13 -13.98
C ASN A 10 23.16 1.05 -13.72
N LEU A 11 22.35 1.25 -12.68
CA LEU A 11 21.12 0.52 -12.48
C LEU A 11 20.34 0.64 -13.78
N SER A 12 19.88 -0.50 -14.29
CA SER A 12 19.08 -0.52 -15.52
C SER A 12 17.86 0.38 -15.32
N PRO A 13 17.27 0.92 -16.41
CA PRO A 13 16.01 1.65 -16.30
C PRO A 13 14.93 0.88 -15.53
N GLU A 14 14.93 -0.45 -15.67
CA GLU A 14 14.06 -1.39 -14.96
C GLU A 14 14.36 -1.40 -13.46
N ASP A 15 15.63 -1.45 -13.05
CA ASP A 15 16.01 -1.43 -11.63
C ASP A 15 15.62 -0.11 -10.96
N LYS A 16 15.78 1.01 -11.66
CA LYS A 16 15.36 2.34 -11.18
C LYS A 16 13.84 2.40 -11.00
N LEU A 17 13.10 1.86 -11.97
CA LEU A 17 11.64 1.83 -11.93
C LEU A 17 11.13 0.91 -10.81
N TYR A 18 11.69 -0.29 -10.69
CA TYR A 18 11.40 -1.22 -9.61
C TYR A 18 11.68 -0.58 -8.24
N ASN A 19 12.88 -0.02 -8.03
CA ASN A 19 13.24 0.62 -6.76
C ASN A 19 12.33 1.80 -6.42
N LYS A 20 11.89 2.58 -7.41
CA LYS A 20 10.90 3.65 -7.21
C LYS A 20 9.58 3.10 -6.68
N PHE A 21 9.08 2.01 -7.27
CA PHE A 21 7.82 1.39 -6.86
C PHE A 21 7.93 0.71 -5.49
N ILE A 22 9.05 0.05 -5.18
CA ILE A 22 9.31 -0.51 -3.85
C ILE A 22 9.36 0.59 -2.79
N THR A 23 10.14 1.64 -3.01
CA THR A 23 10.25 2.76 -2.06
C THR A 23 8.90 3.46 -1.86
N GLY A 24 8.15 3.67 -2.94
CA GLY A 24 6.79 4.23 -2.85
C GLY A 24 5.82 3.32 -2.09
N GLY A 25 5.84 2.01 -2.38
CA GLY A 25 5.04 1.01 -1.69
C GLY A 25 5.34 0.95 -0.19
N ASP A 26 6.62 0.93 0.18
CA ASP A 26 7.08 0.94 1.58
C ASP A 26 6.67 2.23 2.29
N GLY A 27 6.80 3.38 1.62
CA GLY A 27 6.35 4.67 2.13
C GLY A 27 4.86 4.67 2.46
N PHE A 28 4.02 4.21 1.53
CA PHE A 28 2.58 4.08 1.74
C PHE A 28 2.22 3.05 2.82
N PHE A 29 2.96 1.94 2.87
CA PHE A 29 2.74 0.91 3.88
C PHE A 29 3.00 1.43 5.29
N ASN A 30 4.08 2.20 5.47
CA ASN A 30 4.47 2.75 6.77
C ASN A 30 3.46 3.76 7.32
N ILE A 31 2.68 4.41 6.45
CA ILE A 31 1.58 5.31 6.83
C ILE A 31 0.21 4.63 6.74
N GLU A 32 0.18 3.29 6.71
CA GLU A 32 -1.03 2.45 6.69
C GLU A 32 -1.98 2.71 5.50
N LEU A 33 -1.49 3.34 4.44
CA LEU A 33 -2.23 3.50 3.18
C LEU A 33 -2.10 2.23 2.34
N PHE A 34 -2.62 1.12 2.87
CA PHE A 34 -2.43 -0.23 2.32
C PHE A 34 -2.93 -0.39 0.88
N LYS A 35 -3.95 0.36 0.46
CA LYS A 35 -4.42 0.34 -0.94
C LYS A 35 -3.37 0.92 -1.88
N SER A 36 -2.84 2.11 -1.57
CA SER A 36 -1.78 2.77 -2.34
C SER A 36 -0.46 1.99 -2.30
N ALA A 37 -0.16 1.37 -1.15
CA ALA A 37 1.00 0.50 -0.99
C ALA A 37 0.89 -0.72 -1.91
N ARG A 38 -0.24 -1.44 -1.86
CA ARG A 38 -0.51 -2.59 -2.72
C ARG A 38 -0.39 -2.25 -4.20
N ASP A 39 -0.97 -1.12 -4.62
CA ASP A 39 -0.93 -0.70 -6.02
C ASP A 39 0.52 -0.41 -6.46
N SER A 40 1.34 0.21 -5.60
CA SER A 40 2.77 0.43 -5.87
C SER A 40 3.57 -0.89 -5.96
N TYR A 41 3.34 -1.85 -5.06
CA TYR A 41 3.99 -3.16 -5.15
C TYR A 41 3.55 -3.96 -6.38
N ASN A 42 2.29 -3.82 -6.81
CA ASN A 42 1.83 -4.43 -8.06
C ASN A 42 2.54 -3.82 -9.28
N GLU A 43 2.82 -2.52 -9.29
CA GLU A 43 3.66 -1.92 -10.34
C GLU A 43 5.09 -2.45 -10.29
N ALA A 44 5.66 -2.68 -9.11
CA ALA A 44 6.97 -3.34 -8.97
C ALA A 44 6.95 -4.77 -9.56
N LEU A 45 5.88 -5.53 -9.32
CA LEU A 45 5.70 -6.88 -9.87
C LEU A 45 5.50 -6.90 -11.39
N LYS A 46 5.00 -5.83 -12.01
CA LYS A 46 4.98 -5.74 -13.48
C LYS A 46 6.39 -5.63 -14.07
N VAL A 47 7.32 -5.02 -13.32
CA VAL A 47 8.73 -4.93 -13.72
C VAL A 47 9.46 -6.24 -13.40
N ARG A 48 9.19 -6.83 -12.23
CA ARG A 48 9.80 -8.08 -11.76
C ARG A 48 8.73 -9.03 -11.20
N PRO A 49 8.11 -9.87 -12.06
CA PRO A 49 7.00 -10.74 -11.65
C PRO A 49 7.37 -11.81 -10.61
N THR A 50 8.65 -12.15 -10.50
CA THR A 50 9.18 -13.17 -9.59
C THR A 50 9.74 -12.58 -8.30
N ASP A 51 9.40 -11.33 -7.96
CA ASP A 51 9.88 -10.68 -6.74
C ASP A 51 9.09 -11.14 -5.50
N ASP A 52 9.73 -11.93 -4.66
CA ASP A 52 9.11 -12.47 -3.44
C ASP A 52 8.73 -11.37 -2.44
N TYR A 53 9.54 -10.31 -2.36
CA TYR A 53 9.28 -9.20 -1.45
C TYR A 53 7.98 -8.48 -1.81
N ALA A 54 7.85 -7.97 -3.03
CA ALA A 54 6.63 -7.29 -3.49
C ALA A 54 5.41 -8.22 -3.41
N THR A 55 5.57 -9.51 -3.72
CA THR A 55 4.48 -10.51 -3.60
C THR A 55 3.99 -10.64 -2.15
N LYS A 56 4.91 -10.78 -1.20
CA LYS A 56 4.58 -10.86 0.23
C LYS A 56 3.90 -9.58 0.72
N ARG A 57 4.40 -8.42 0.30
CA ARG A 57 3.85 -7.12 0.70
C ARG A 57 2.46 -6.87 0.14
N VAL A 58 2.17 -7.31 -1.09
CA VAL A 58 0.81 -7.30 -1.66
C VAL A 58 -0.15 -8.14 -0.82
N ALA A 59 0.28 -9.32 -0.37
CA ALA A 59 -0.52 -10.17 0.50
C ALA A 59 -0.78 -9.51 1.86
N GLU A 60 0.24 -8.94 2.49
CA GLU A 60 0.12 -8.18 3.75
C GLU A 60 -0.83 -6.97 3.60
N CYS A 61 -0.71 -6.21 2.51
CA CYS A 61 -1.62 -5.10 2.24
C CYS A 61 -3.07 -5.58 2.11
N THR A 62 -3.28 -6.69 1.39
CA THR A 62 -4.63 -7.25 1.18
C THR A 62 -5.26 -7.70 2.51
N GLN A 63 -4.47 -8.31 3.40
CA GLN A 63 -4.92 -8.67 4.75
C GLN A 63 -5.31 -7.44 5.58
N ASN A 64 -4.50 -6.38 5.56
CA ASN A 64 -4.79 -5.17 6.31
C ASN A 64 -6.00 -4.40 5.77
N ILE A 65 -6.15 -4.29 4.45
CA ILE A 65 -7.35 -3.70 3.81
C ILE A 65 -8.61 -4.45 4.25
N ALA A 66 -8.58 -5.78 4.26
CA ALA A 66 -9.72 -6.60 4.69
C ALA A 66 -10.02 -6.40 6.19
N ARG A 67 -8.99 -6.25 7.02
CA ARG A 67 -9.13 -5.99 8.46
C ARG A 67 -9.77 -4.63 8.73
N ASP A 68 -9.30 -3.58 8.07
CA ASP A 68 -9.79 -2.22 8.28
C ASP A 68 -11.21 -2.04 7.74
N THR A 69 -11.49 -2.63 6.57
CA THR A 69 -12.85 -2.65 6.00
C THR A 69 -13.83 -3.38 6.93
N ARG A 70 -13.42 -4.49 7.56
CA ARG A 70 -14.26 -5.25 8.48
C ARG A 70 -14.62 -4.44 9.74
N LYS A 71 -13.68 -3.69 10.32
CA LYS A 71 -13.96 -2.82 11.47
C LYS A 71 -15.00 -1.75 11.12
N ILE A 72 -14.83 -1.08 9.97
CA ILE A 72 -15.75 -0.05 9.48
C ILE A 72 -17.14 -0.64 9.22
N MET A 73 -17.23 -1.80 8.57
CA MET A 73 -18.50 -2.45 8.22
C MET A 73 -19.31 -2.90 9.44
N ILE A 74 -18.67 -3.14 10.59
CA ILE A 74 -19.36 -3.43 11.86
C ILE A 74 -19.90 -2.15 12.50
N VAL A 75 -19.14 -1.05 12.50
CA VAL A 75 -19.52 0.18 13.23
C VAL A 75 -20.48 1.10 12.46
N VAL A 76 -20.39 1.15 11.13
CA VAL A 76 -21.27 1.97 10.27
C VAL A 76 -22.76 1.64 10.43
N PRO A 77 -23.23 0.37 10.38
CA PRO A 77 -24.65 0.06 10.55
C PRO A 77 -25.14 0.41 11.96
N ILE A 78 -24.32 0.23 13.00
CA ILE A 78 -24.68 0.59 14.38
C ILE A 78 -24.90 2.10 14.50
N LEU A 79 -23.97 2.91 13.98
CA LEU A 79 -24.10 4.37 13.97
C LEU A 79 -25.34 4.83 13.19
N ALA A 80 -25.62 4.24 12.02
CA ALA A 80 -26.80 4.57 11.22
C ALA A 80 -28.11 4.25 11.96
N VAL A 81 -28.20 3.12 12.66
CA VAL A 81 -29.36 2.76 13.48
C VAL A 81 -29.54 3.75 14.64
N ILE A 82 -28.46 4.09 15.35
CA ILE A 82 -28.53 5.08 16.44
C ILE A 82 -28.99 6.44 15.91
N ILE A 83 -28.39 6.94 14.84
CA ILE A 83 -28.75 8.23 14.24
C ILE A 83 -30.21 8.24 13.78
N THR A 84 -30.68 7.18 13.11
CA THR A 84 -32.09 7.08 12.68
C THR A 84 -33.05 7.01 13.85
N THR A 85 -32.73 6.27 14.91
CA THR A 85 -33.56 6.23 16.12
C THR A 85 -33.62 7.59 16.82
N LEU A 86 -32.50 8.31 16.89
CA LEU A 86 -32.45 9.64 17.50
C LEU A 86 -33.28 10.65 16.69
N LEU A 87 -33.20 10.59 15.36
CA LEU A 87 -34.02 11.42 14.46
C LEU A 87 -35.52 11.09 14.53
N MET A 88 -35.89 9.84 14.86
CA MET A 88 -37.28 9.46 15.09
C MET A 88 -37.80 9.96 16.44
N VAL A 89 -36.96 10.01 17.48
CA VAL A 89 -37.33 10.52 18.81
C VAL A 89 -37.42 12.06 18.84
N LEU A 90 -36.68 12.74 17.97
CA LEU A 90 -36.69 14.21 17.86
C LEU A 90 -37.73 14.77 16.86
N ARG A 91 -38.57 13.90 16.27
CA ARG A 91 -39.71 14.28 15.42
C ARG A 91 -41.02 14.19 16.21
#